data_AF-A0A842MV46-F1
#
_entry.id   AF-A0A842MV46-F1
#
_cell.length_a   1.000
_cell.length_b   1.000
_cell.length_c   1.000
_cell.angle_alpha   90.00
_cell.angle_beta   90.00
_cell.angle_gamma   90.00
#
_symmetry.space_group_name_H-M   'P 1'
#
loop_
_entity.id
_entity.type
_entity.pdbx_description
1 polymer ?
#
loop_
_entity_poly.entity_id
_entity_poly.type
_entity_poly.pdbx_seq_one_letter_code
_entity_poly.pdbx_strand_id
1 'polypeptide(L)'
;ETKDSAGGKDRGVIERIESMNEEALQSWVRSQRVSMCGYGPVSATLAAAKRLGATKAQLLAYSTSGDITGDTSMVVGYASAIITR
;
A
#
# COMPACT_ATOMS: atom_id res chain seq x y z
N GLU A 1 8.74 11.03 -6.55
CA GLU A 1 9.72 10.85 -5.45
C GLU A 1 10.80 9.89 -5.92
N THR A 2 12.00 9.92 -5.33
CA THR A 2 13.04 8.91 -5.62
C THR A 2 12.57 7.52 -5.21
N LYS A 3 13.17 6.47 -5.80
CA LYS A 3 12.84 5.08 -5.48
C LYS A 3 12.92 4.77 -3.98
N ASP A 4 13.95 5.26 -3.31
CA ASP A 4 14.15 5.02 -1.87
C ASP A 4 13.11 5.76 -1.01
N SER A 5 12.82 7.04 -1.33
CA SER A 5 11.81 7.82 -0.62
C SER A 5 10.42 7.22 -0.79
N ALA A 6 10.05 6.89 -2.04
CA ALA A 6 8.77 6.26 -2.36
C ALA A 6 8.66 4.90 -1.66
N GLY A 7 9.70 4.06 -1.77
CA GLY A 7 9.75 2.73 -1.18
C GLY A 7 9.56 2.73 0.34
N GLY A 8 10.14 3.68 1.07
CA GLY A 8 9.92 3.81 2.51
C GLY A 8 8.46 4.11 2.87
N LYS A 9 7.82 5.04 2.13
CA LYS A 9 6.41 5.39 2.34
C LYS A 9 5.47 4.26 1.96
N ASP A 10 5.71 3.64 0.80
CA ASP A 10 4.93 2.54 0.24
C ASP A 10 5.01 1.30 1.12
N ARG A 11 6.20 0.98 1.67
CA ARG A 11 6.36 -0.11 2.66
C ARG A 11 5.48 0.11 3.88
N GLY A 12 5.43 1.35 4.38
CA GLY A 12 4.54 1.70 5.48
C GLY A 12 3.06 1.47 5.12
N VAL A 13 2.61 1.85 3.92
CA VAL A 13 1.24 1.53 3.47
C VAL A 13 1.00 0.02 3.44
N ILE A 14 1.92 -0.74 2.85
CA ILE A 14 1.82 -2.20 2.72
C ILE A 14 1.69 -2.87 4.10
N GLU A 15 2.50 -2.48 5.08
CA GLU A 15 2.40 -3.03 6.45
C GLU A 15 1.02 -2.79 7.09
N ARG A 16 0.38 -1.64 6.80
CA ARG A 16 -0.98 -1.36 7.32
C ARG A 16 -2.06 -2.17 6.58
N ILE A 17 -1.84 -2.46 5.28
CA ILE A 17 -2.67 -3.42 4.54
C ILE A 17 -2.53 -4.81 5.16
N GLU A 18 -1.30 -5.30 5.35
CA GLU A 18 -1.02 -6.64 5.90
C GLU A 18 -1.55 -6.83 7.34
N SER A 19 -1.55 -5.76 8.14
CA SER A 19 -2.17 -5.75 9.49
C SER A 19 -3.69 -5.56 9.48
N MET A 20 -4.33 -5.51 8.31
CA MET A 20 -5.78 -5.35 8.15
C MET A 20 -6.36 -4.15 8.92
N ASN A 21 -5.61 -3.04 8.96
CA ASN A 21 -5.97 -1.85 9.72
C ASN A 21 -6.14 -0.63 8.80
N GLU A 22 -7.36 -0.43 8.30
CA GLU A 22 -7.73 0.69 7.45
C GLU A 22 -7.58 2.06 8.12
N GLU A 23 -7.80 2.17 9.43
CA GLU A 23 -7.63 3.43 10.15
C GLU A 23 -6.16 3.83 10.24
N ALA A 24 -5.29 2.86 10.54
CA ALA A 24 -3.85 3.05 10.53
C ALA A 24 -3.33 3.36 9.12
N LEU A 25 -3.89 2.73 8.09
CA LEU A 25 -3.57 3.02 6.69
C LEU A 25 -3.90 4.47 6.34
N GLN A 26 -5.12 4.94 6.64
CA GLN A 26 -5.51 6.32 6.36
C GLN A 26 -4.63 7.31 7.14
N SER A 27 -4.34 7.02 8.41
CA SER A 27 -3.49 7.85 9.26
C SER A 27 -2.06 7.94 8.71
N TRP A 28 -1.51 6.83 8.25
CA TRP A 28 -0.19 6.78 7.60
C TRP A 28 -0.15 7.62 6.32
N VAL A 29 -1.12 7.41 5.43
CA VAL A 29 -1.20 8.14 4.15
C VAL A 29 -1.26 9.66 4.39
N ARG A 30 -2.07 10.11 5.35
CA ARG A 30 -2.18 11.54 5.69
C ARG A 30 -0.92 12.09 6.35
N SER A 31 -0.37 11.39 7.34
CA SER A 31 0.80 11.87 8.10
C SER A 31 2.08 11.91 7.28
N GLN A 32 2.30 10.91 6.43
CA GLN A 32 3.49 10.82 5.57
C GLN A 32 3.30 11.51 4.20
N ARG A 33 2.12 12.11 3.97
CA ARG A 33 1.73 12.72 2.69
C ARG A 33 2.00 11.79 1.51
N VAL A 34 1.59 10.53 1.65
CA VAL A 34 1.75 9.52 0.60
C VAL A 34 0.87 9.89 -0.58
N SER A 35 1.42 9.90 -1.79
CA SER A 35 0.72 10.27 -3.03
C SER A 35 -0.21 9.17 -3.58
N MET A 36 -0.49 8.14 -2.77
CA MET A 36 -1.33 7.01 -3.15
C MET A 36 -2.71 7.48 -3.60
N CYS A 37 -3.08 7.23 -4.85
CA CYS A 37 -4.39 7.62 -5.40
C CYS A 37 -5.54 6.74 -4.87
N GLY A 38 -5.25 5.52 -4.40
CA GLY A 38 -6.24 4.50 -4.06
C GLY A 38 -6.47 4.23 -2.57
N TYR A 39 -5.99 5.08 -1.65
CA TYR A 39 -6.06 4.77 -0.21
C TYR A 39 -7.50 4.63 0.33
N GLY A 40 -8.46 5.37 -0.23
CA GLY A 40 -9.88 5.27 0.12
C GLY A 40 -10.50 3.92 -0.29
N PRO A 41 -10.47 3.53 -1.58
CA PRO A 41 -10.93 2.22 -2.03
C PRO A 41 -10.25 1.03 -1.32
N VAL A 42 -8.95 1.11 -1.06
CA VAL A 42 -8.22 0.08 -0.31
C VAL A 42 -8.74 -0.01 1.14
N SER A 43 -8.91 1.13 1.81
CA SER A 43 -9.49 1.17 3.17
C SER A 43 -10.89 0.55 3.21
N ALA A 44 -11.74 0.89 2.25
CA ALA A 44 -13.09 0.35 2.16
C ALA A 44 -13.08 -1.18 1.93
N THR A 45 -12.16 -1.66 1.10
CA THR A 45 -11.98 -3.09 0.82
C THR A 45 -11.56 -3.86 2.08
N LEU A 46 -10.59 -3.33 2.84
CA LEU A 46 -10.16 -3.92 4.12
C LEU A 46 -11.33 -3.99 5.12
N ALA A 47 -12.04 -2.88 5.30
CA ALA A 47 -13.18 -2.81 6.21
C ALA A 47 -14.29 -3.81 5.83
N ALA A 48 -14.63 -3.89 4.53
CA ALA A 48 -15.63 -4.83 4.03
C ALA A 48 -15.17 -6.28 4.20
N ALA A 49 -13.92 -6.61 3.83
CA ALA A 49 -13.39 -7.95 3.93
C ALA A 49 -13.36 -8.46 5.39
N LYS A 50 -12.97 -7.62 6.36
CA LYS A 50 -13.04 -7.96 7.79
C LYS A 50 -14.46 -8.32 8.23
N ARG A 51 -15.46 -7.51 7.82
CA ARG A 51 -16.88 -7.78 8.11
C ARG A 51 -17.37 -9.08 7.48
N LEU A 52 -16.75 -9.51 6.39
CA LEU A 52 -17.01 -10.79 5.71
C LEU A 52 -16.17 -11.95 6.27
N GLY A 53 -15.42 -11.75 7.36
CA GLY A 53 -14.64 -12.77 8.05
C GLY A 53 -13.22 -12.97 7.55
N ALA A 54 -12.68 -12.04 6.75
CA ALA A 54 -11.27 -12.09 6.37
C ALA A 54 -10.37 -11.82 7.59
N THR A 55 -9.30 -12.61 7.74
CA THR A 55 -8.35 -12.51 8.87
C THR A 55 -6.93 -12.17 8.42
N LYS A 56 -6.63 -12.29 7.12
CA LYS A 56 -5.29 -12.10 6.58
C LYS A 56 -5.30 -11.23 5.34
N ALA A 57 -4.30 -10.36 5.24
CA ALA A 57 -3.89 -9.73 4.00
C ALA A 57 -2.39 -10.00 3.79
N GLN A 58 -1.99 -10.23 2.54
CA GLN A 58 -0.60 -10.54 2.21
C GLN A 58 -0.19 -9.82 0.92
N LEU A 59 0.99 -9.19 0.93
CA LEU A 59 1.60 -8.68 -0.29
C LEU A 59 1.98 -9.85 -1.21
N LEU A 60 1.57 -9.76 -2.48
CA LEU A 60 1.97 -10.70 -3.54
C LEU A 60 3.20 -10.20 -4.29
N ALA A 61 3.21 -8.92 -4.64
CA ALA A 61 4.33 -8.29 -5.32
C ALA A 61 4.33 -6.78 -5.07
N TYR A 62 5.54 -6.21 -5.07
CA TYR A 62 5.78 -4.77 -5.10
C TYR A 62 6.86 -4.46 -6.12
N SER A 63 6.67 -3.39 -6.90
CA SER A 63 7.62 -2.91 -7.90
C SER A 63 7.45 -1.40 -8.10
N THR A 64 8.36 -0.81 -8.84
CA THR A 64 8.36 0.62 -9.19
C THR A 64 8.59 0.79 -10.69
N SER A 65 8.14 1.91 -11.26
CA SER A 65 8.44 2.23 -12.67
C SER A 65 9.94 2.22 -12.98
N GLY A 66 10.77 2.55 -11.99
CA GLY A 66 12.23 2.51 -12.08
C GLY A 66 12.81 1.09 -12.25
N ASP A 67 12.09 0.04 -11.90
CA ASP A 67 12.53 -1.35 -12.14
C ASP A 67 12.55 -1.69 -13.64
N ILE A 68 11.77 -0.97 -14.45
CA ILE A 68 11.71 -1.14 -15.91
C ILE A 68 12.58 -0.10 -16.62
N THR A 69 12.52 1.17 -16.19
CA THR A 69 13.21 2.27 -16.88
C THR A 69 14.67 2.41 -16.48
N GLY A 70 15.07 1.90 -15.31
CA GLY A 70 16.37 2.18 -14.69
C GLY A 70 16.48 3.57 -14.06
N ASP A 71 15.52 4.47 -14.30
CA ASP A 71 15.47 5.79 -13.67
C ASP A 71 14.85 5.70 -12.28
N THR A 72 15.67 5.92 -11.25
CA THR A 72 15.27 5.87 -9.85
C THR A 72 15.05 7.26 -9.24
N SER A 73 15.21 8.33 -10.01
CA SER A 73 15.06 9.71 -9.55
C SER A 73 13.60 10.10 -9.32
N MET A 74 12.68 9.53 -10.11
CA MET A 74 11.24 9.72 -10.00
C MET A 74 10.49 8.45 -10.39
N VAL A 75 9.82 7.83 -9.42
CA VAL A 75 9.10 6.57 -9.65
C VAL A 75 7.63 6.61 -9.22
N VAL A 76 6.85 5.70 -9.79
CA VAL A 76 5.53 5.28 -9.32
C VAL A 76 5.64 3.89 -8.71
N GLY A 77 5.11 3.71 -7.50
CA GLY A 77 5.03 2.41 -6.83
C GLY A 77 3.79 1.61 -7.25
N TYR A 78 3.95 0.30 -7.39
CA TYR A 78 2.89 -0.66 -7.72
C TYR A 78 2.90 -1.79 -6.71
N ALA A 79 1.78 -2.01 -6.02
CA ALA A 79 1.61 -3.09 -5.07
C ALA A 79 0.42 -3.96 -5.44
N SER A 80 0.57 -5.27 -5.27
CA SER A 80 -0.51 -6.25 -5.37
C SER A 80 -0.60 -7.02 -4.06
N ALA A 81 -1.81 -7.22 -3.56
CA ALA A 81 -2.06 -7.92 -2.32
C ALA A 81 -3.32 -8.79 -2.44
N ILE A 82 -3.37 -9.86 -1.66
CA ILE A 82 -4.52 -10.75 -1.54
C ILE A 82 -5.07 -10.67 -0.12
N ILE A 83 -6.40 -10.71 0.01
CA ILE A 83 -7.11 -10.78 1.28
C ILE A 83 -7.82 -12.13 1.33
N THR A 84 -7.62 -12.87 2.43
CA THR A 84 -8.20 -14.20 2.61
C THR A 84 -8.86 -14.33 3.98
N ARG A 85 -9.76 -15.31 4.10
CA ARG A 85 -10.28 -15.78 5.39
C ARG A 85 -9.23 -16.56 6.14
#